data_AF-A0A7R9FE73-F1
#
_entry.id   AF-A0A7R9FE73-F1
#
_cell.length_a   1.000
_cell.length_b   1.000
_cell.length_c   1.000
_cell.angle_alpha   90.00
_cell.angle_beta   90.00
_cell.angle_gamma   90.00
#
_symmetry.space_group_name_H-M   'P 1'
#
loop_
_entity.id
_entity.type
_entity.pdbx_description
1 polymer ?
#
loop_
_entity_poly.entity_id
_entity_poly.type
_entity_poly.pdbx_seq_one_letter_code
_entity_poly.pdbx_strand_id
1 'polypeptide(L)'
;MLQLNVPATFMLVALDEGPGPAIKYQYPELTKLHQVVSQLIRCCDVSHKCQSSQMSQGNVALPNPYGDPACPDFIMPIQPQAAEILFGRTSYIKKMIEDANLSDETVKLLQFCCWENPHFSRTVLSELLWQIAYAYCHELRHHMDLLLAMLLLEDSWQTHRIHNALKGLRCW
;
A
#
# COMPACT_ATOMS: atom_id res chain seq x y z
N MET A 1 14.80 -9.57 -12.70
CA MET A 1 13.96 -8.36 -12.87
C MET A 1 14.03 -7.43 -11.66
N LEU A 2 13.89 -7.94 -10.43
CA LEU A 2 13.97 -7.12 -9.21
C LEU A 2 15.27 -6.30 -9.11
N GLN A 3 16.44 -6.83 -9.49
CA GLN A 3 17.73 -6.12 -9.45
C GLN A 3 17.85 -4.88 -10.36
N LEU A 4 16.87 -4.62 -11.25
CA LEU A 4 16.91 -3.52 -12.23
C LEU A 4 16.02 -2.32 -11.86
N ASN A 5 15.62 -2.14 -10.58
CA ASN A 5 14.70 -1.07 -10.16
C ASN A 5 13.34 -1.07 -10.89
N VAL A 6 12.92 -2.22 -11.43
CA VAL A 6 11.66 -2.36 -12.18
C VAL A 6 10.44 -1.88 -11.38
N PRO A 7 10.27 -2.23 -10.08
CA PRO A 7 9.16 -1.68 -9.29
C PRO A 7 9.19 -0.14 -9.25
N ALA A 8 10.37 0.45 -9.03
CA ALA A 8 10.50 1.91 -9.01
C ALA A 8 10.16 2.55 -10.35
N THR A 9 10.67 2.00 -11.46
CA THR A 9 10.35 2.49 -12.81
C THR A 9 8.85 2.42 -13.09
N PHE A 10 8.20 1.32 -12.73
CA PHE A 10 6.76 1.17 -12.92
C PHE A 10 5.98 2.17 -12.07
N MET A 11 6.32 2.35 -10.79
CA MET A 11 5.68 3.36 -9.95
C MET A 11 5.86 4.78 -10.51
N LEU A 12 7.04 5.11 -11.06
CA LEU A 12 7.27 6.40 -11.74
C LEU A 12 6.44 6.54 -13.01
N VAL A 13 6.33 5.49 -13.83
CA VAL A 13 5.46 5.49 -15.01
C VAL A 13 4.01 5.72 -14.59
N ALA A 14 3.55 5.06 -13.53
CA ALA A 14 2.22 5.30 -12.98
C ALA A 14 2.07 6.76 -12.52
N LEU A 15 3.11 7.41 -12.01
CA LEU A 15 3.09 8.83 -11.66
C LEU A 15 3.28 9.80 -12.84
N ASP A 16 3.35 9.31 -14.09
CA ASP A 16 3.71 10.11 -15.29
C ASP A 16 5.11 10.75 -15.21
N GLU A 17 5.98 10.24 -14.33
CA GLU A 17 7.39 10.63 -14.14
C GLU A 17 8.37 9.59 -14.69
N GLY A 18 7.85 8.52 -15.28
CA GLY A 18 8.64 7.42 -15.83
C GLY A 18 9.26 7.73 -17.20
N PRO A 19 10.19 6.87 -17.66
CA PRO A 19 10.74 7.00 -18.99
C PRO A 19 9.67 6.70 -20.05
N GLY A 20 9.46 7.64 -20.98
CA GLY A 20 8.50 7.50 -22.08
C GLY A 20 7.59 8.72 -22.25
N PRO A 21 6.76 8.76 -23.30
CA PRO A 21 5.75 9.80 -23.46
C PRO A 21 4.67 9.68 -22.36
N ALA A 22 4.17 10.83 -21.89
CA ALA A 22 3.08 10.86 -20.91
C ALA A 22 1.88 10.03 -21.38
N ILE A 23 1.31 9.27 -20.46
CA ILE A 23 0.23 8.33 -20.75
C ILE A 23 -1.07 9.13 -20.90
N LYS A 24 -1.57 9.25 -22.15
CA LYS A 24 -2.76 10.07 -22.45
C LYS A 24 -4.10 9.34 -22.31
N TYR A 25 -4.12 8.01 -22.34
CA TYR A 25 -5.35 7.19 -22.36
C TYR A 25 -5.12 5.76 -21.82
N GLN A 26 -5.08 5.51 -20.51
CA GLN A 26 -4.82 4.12 -20.02
C GLN A 26 -5.42 3.83 -18.65
N TYR A 27 -6.65 3.32 -18.60
CA TYR A 27 -7.13 2.61 -17.40
C TYR A 27 -6.68 1.14 -17.34
N PRO A 28 -6.74 0.33 -18.43
CA PRO A 28 -6.41 -1.10 -18.34
C PRO A 28 -4.92 -1.42 -18.16
N GLU A 29 -4.02 -0.55 -18.65
CA GLU A 29 -2.57 -0.79 -18.60
C GLU A 29 -1.97 -0.40 -17.25
N LEU A 30 -2.52 0.63 -16.59
CA LEU A 30 -2.13 1.02 -15.23
C LEU A 30 -2.50 -0.06 -14.20
N THR A 31 -3.66 -0.69 -14.32
CA THR A 31 -4.05 -1.80 -13.44
C THR A 31 -3.05 -2.96 -13.50
N LYS A 32 -2.61 -3.35 -14.72
CA LYS A 32 -1.61 -4.41 -14.90
C LYS A 32 -0.25 -4.01 -14.32
N LEU A 33 0.12 -2.74 -14.45
CA LEU A 33 1.34 -2.22 -13.86
C LEU A 33 1.32 -2.36 -12.34
N HIS A 34 0.23 -1.96 -11.68
CA HIS A 34 0.08 -2.12 -10.23
C HIS A 34 0.07 -3.59 -9.79
N GLN A 35 -0.50 -4.49 -10.58
CA GLN A 35 -0.42 -5.95 -10.33
C GLN A 35 1.02 -6.45 -10.31
N VAL A 36 1.84 -6.04 -11.28
CA VAL A 36 3.25 -6.44 -11.32
C VAL A 36 4.02 -5.83 -10.15
N VAL A 37 3.78 -4.55 -9.82
CA VAL A 37 4.38 -3.92 -8.63
C VAL A 37 4.00 -4.69 -7.36
N SER A 38 2.72 -5.06 -7.20
CA SER A 38 2.25 -5.85 -6.06
C SER A 38 3.03 -7.15 -5.91
N GLN A 39 3.10 -7.97 -6.96
CA GLN A 39 3.83 -9.24 -6.90
C GLN A 39 5.31 -9.05 -6.59
N LEU A 40 5.97 -8.10 -7.25
CA LEU A 40 7.40 -7.84 -7.04
C LEU A 40 7.71 -7.35 -5.62
N ILE A 41 6.89 -6.45 -5.06
CA ILE A 41 7.11 -5.91 -3.72
C ILE A 41 6.80 -6.94 -2.63
N ARG A 42 5.77 -7.78 -2.81
CA ARG A 42 5.38 -8.82 -1.84
C ARG A 42 6.41 -9.97 -1.74
N CYS A 43 7.38 -10.03 -2.65
CA CYS A 43 8.56 -10.91 -2.59
C CYS A 43 9.81 -10.24 -1.98
N CYS A 44 9.74 -8.94 -1.62
CA CYS A 44 10.85 -8.19 -1.05
C CYS A 44 10.76 -8.09 0.48
N ASP A 45 11.91 -8.05 1.14
CA ASP A 45 11.99 -7.75 2.58
C ASP A 45 11.76 -6.26 2.83
N VAL A 46 10.66 -5.97 3.54
CA VAL A 46 10.27 -4.63 4.00
C VAL A 46 10.30 -4.49 5.52
N SER A 47 10.87 -5.45 6.25
CA SER A 47 10.84 -5.52 7.71
C SER A 47 11.40 -4.27 8.40
N HIS A 48 12.34 -3.57 7.74
CA HIS A 48 12.88 -2.29 8.23
C HIS A 48 11.85 -1.14 8.25
N LYS A 49 10.68 -1.32 7.62
CA LYS A 49 9.52 -0.41 7.70
C LYS A 49 8.48 -0.88 8.71
N CYS A 50 8.63 -2.07 9.27
CA CYS A 50 7.70 -2.65 10.23
C CYS A 50 8.14 -2.35 11.67
N GLN A 51 7.18 -2.06 12.53
CA GLN A 51 7.35 -1.77 13.95
C GLN A 51 6.10 -2.26 14.69
N SER A 52 6.26 -3.03 15.75
CA SER A 52 5.14 -3.44 16.60
C SER A 52 4.65 -2.30 17.49
N SER A 53 3.33 -2.23 17.71
CA SER A 53 2.74 -1.31 18.70
C SER A 53 3.18 -1.64 20.14
N GLN A 54 3.68 -2.87 20.36
CA GLN A 54 4.12 -3.39 21.65
C GLN A 54 5.65 -3.45 21.76
N MET A 55 6.38 -2.69 20.94
CA MET A 55 7.85 -2.68 20.96
C MET A 55 8.44 -2.30 22.32
N SER A 56 7.75 -1.44 23.10
CA SER A 56 8.13 -1.09 24.47
C SER A 56 8.05 -2.26 25.45
N GLN A 57 7.32 -3.32 25.12
CA GLN A 57 7.19 -4.56 25.88
C GLN A 57 8.16 -5.64 25.40
N GLY A 58 9.04 -5.32 24.44
CA GLY A 58 10.01 -6.25 23.86
C GLY A 58 9.45 -7.13 22.74
N ASN A 59 8.19 -6.94 22.33
CA ASN A 59 7.60 -7.70 21.23
C ASN A 59 8.13 -7.20 19.88
N VAL A 60 8.42 -8.16 19.00
CA VAL A 60 8.83 -7.89 17.61
C VAL A 60 7.62 -7.81 16.68
N ALA A 61 7.82 -7.24 15.49
CA ALA A 61 6.77 -7.19 14.48
C ALA A 61 6.31 -8.61 14.08
N LEU A 62 5.01 -8.79 13.93
CA LEU A 62 4.40 -10.04 13.48
C LEU A 62 4.79 -10.38 12.03
N PRO A 63 4.92 -11.67 11.68
CA PRO A 63 5.17 -12.08 10.31
C PRO A 63 4.00 -11.65 9.41
N ASN A 64 4.31 -11.17 8.20
CA ASN A 64 3.33 -10.61 7.29
C ASN A 64 2.60 -11.70 6.49
N PRO A 65 1.29 -11.91 6.68
CA PRO A 65 0.55 -12.97 6.01
C PRO A 65 0.21 -12.63 4.55
N TYR A 66 0.46 -11.39 4.11
CA TYR A 66 0.16 -10.93 2.75
C TYR A 66 1.36 -11.04 1.80
N GLY A 67 2.48 -11.63 2.25
CA GLY A 67 3.60 -11.99 1.38
C GLY A 67 3.19 -12.95 0.25
N ASP A 68 4.06 -13.16 -0.72
CA ASP A 68 3.78 -14.14 -1.78
C ASP A 68 3.87 -15.57 -1.22
N PRO A 69 2.78 -16.37 -1.26
CA PRO A 69 2.81 -17.75 -0.76
C PRO A 69 3.74 -18.67 -1.57
N ALA A 70 4.06 -18.33 -2.82
CA ALA A 70 5.04 -19.05 -3.62
C ALA A 70 6.49 -18.72 -3.22
N CYS A 71 6.70 -17.67 -2.42
CA CYS A 71 7.99 -17.18 -1.98
C CYS A 71 8.02 -16.97 -0.46
N PRO A 72 8.06 -18.06 0.34
CA PRO A 72 7.99 -17.97 1.80
C PRO A 72 9.16 -17.21 2.42
N ASP A 73 10.33 -17.24 1.77
CA ASP A 73 11.48 -16.41 2.11
C ASP A 73 11.56 -15.21 1.16
N PHE A 74 11.91 -14.03 1.68
CA PHE A 74 12.12 -12.85 0.84
C PHE A 74 13.30 -13.06 -0.12
N ILE A 75 13.11 -12.70 -1.39
CA ILE A 75 14.15 -12.85 -2.42
C ILE A 75 15.30 -11.88 -2.19
N MET A 76 14.96 -10.65 -1.80
CA MET A 76 15.92 -9.57 -1.53
C MET A 76 15.26 -8.43 -0.72
N PRO A 77 16.03 -7.56 -0.07
CA PRO A 77 15.52 -6.30 0.46
C PRO A 77 14.89 -5.44 -0.64
N ILE A 78 13.82 -4.72 -0.31
CA ILE A 78 13.26 -3.72 -1.22
C ILE A 78 14.34 -2.69 -1.60
N GLN A 79 14.37 -2.31 -2.88
CA GLN A 79 15.31 -1.31 -3.35
C GLN A 79 15.01 0.07 -2.76
N PRO A 80 16.02 0.88 -2.42
CA PRO A 80 15.83 2.18 -1.79
C PRO A 80 14.90 3.11 -2.57
N GLN A 81 15.04 3.19 -3.89
CA GLN A 81 14.20 4.04 -4.74
C GLN A 81 12.74 3.56 -4.76
N ALA A 82 12.52 2.24 -4.81
CA ALA A 82 11.18 1.69 -4.72
C ALA A 82 10.55 1.96 -3.35
N ALA A 83 11.32 1.82 -2.27
CA ALA A 83 10.86 2.13 -0.92
C ALA A 83 10.54 3.63 -0.75
N GLU A 84 11.34 4.52 -1.34
CA GLU A 84 11.12 5.96 -1.31
C GLU A 84 9.81 6.35 -2.03
N ILE A 85 9.55 5.79 -3.21
CA ILE A 85 8.32 6.07 -3.95
C ILE A 85 7.12 5.48 -3.19
N LEU A 86 7.18 4.19 -2.83
CA LEU A 86 6.07 3.47 -2.21
C LEU A 86 5.72 4.01 -0.82
N PHE A 87 6.70 4.17 0.07
CA PHE A 87 6.45 4.58 1.46
C PHE A 87 6.59 6.09 1.69
N GLY A 88 7.23 6.82 0.77
CA GLY A 88 7.52 8.24 0.93
C GLY A 88 6.62 9.17 0.11
N ARG A 89 5.99 8.69 -0.98
CA ARG A 89 5.18 9.55 -1.86
C ARG A 89 3.69 9.22 -1.75
N THR A 90 2.95 10.08 -1.05
CA THR A 90 1.49 9.99 -0.93
C THR A 90 0.78 10.02 -2.28
N SER A 91 1.35 10.70 -3.30
CA SER A 91 0.78 10.72 -4.65
C SER A 91 0.64 9.33 -5.28
N TYR A 92 1.58 8.41 -5.01
CA TYR A 92 1.50 7.05 -5.50
C TYR A 92 0.41 6.26 -4.78
N ILE A 93 0.26 6.46 -3.47
CA ILE A 93 -0.80 5.84 -2.66
C ILE A 93 -2.18 6.31 -3.11
N LYS A 94 -2.33 7.61 -3.36
CA LYS A 94 -3.56 8.17 -3.90
C LYS A 94 -3.93 7.50 -5.24
N LYS A 95 -2.97 7.39 -6.16
CA LYS A 95 -3.19 6.73 -7.46
C LYS A 95 -3.55 5.26 -7.32
N MET A 96 -2.86 4.54 -6.43
CA MET A 96 -3.21 3.14 -6.11
C MET A 96 -4.63 3.00 -5.56
N ILE A 97 -5.10 3.90 -4.70
CA ILE A 97 -6.45 3.86 -4.12
C ILE A 97 -7.50 4.16 -5.20
N GLU A 98 -7.25 5.15 -6.05
CA GLU A 98 -8.13 5.48 -7.19
C GLU A 98 -8.26 4.29 -8.16
N ASP A 99 -7.16 3.56 -8.39
CA ASP A 99 -7.11 2.40 -9.27
C ASP A 99 -7.46 1.07 -8.57
N ALA A 100 -7.68 1.06 -7.25
CA ALA A 100 -7.91 -0.16 -6.47
C ALA A 100 -9.21 -0.89 -6.84
N ASN A 101 -10.19 -0.17 -7.40
CA ASN A 101 -11.47 -0.72 -7.86
C ASN A 101 -11.31 -1.79 -8.95
N LEU A 102 -10.11 -1.92 -9.52
CA LEU A 102 -9.83 -2.74 -10.70
C LEU A 102 -9.00 -3.99 -10.41
N SER A 103 -8.49 -4.19 -9.18
CA SER A 103 -7.56 -5.30 -8.90
C SER A 103 -7.40 -5.67 -7.42
N ASP A 104 -7.68 -6.95 -7.11
CA ASP A 104 -7.40 -7.57 -5.80
C ASP A 104 -5.91 -7.47 -5.41
N GLU A 105 -5.00 -7.43 -6.39
CA GLU A 105 -3.57 -7.34 -6.13
C GLU A 105 -3.16 -6.00 -5.52
N THR A 106 -3.89 -4.92 -5.83
CA THR A 106 -3.66 -3.60 -5.24
C THR A 106 -4.04 -3.62 -3.76
N VAL A 107 -5.17 -4.26 -3.43
CA VAL A 107 -5.61 -4.47 -2.04
C VAL A 107 -4.56 -5.26 -1.27
N LYS A 108 -4.07 -6.38 -1.82
CA LYS A 108 -3.01 -7.18 -1.19
C LYS A 108 -1.71 -6.41 -0.98
N LEU A 109 -1.31 -5.55 -1.93
CA LEU A 109 -0.14 -4.70 -1.77
C LEU A 109 -0.32 -3.71 -0.61
N LEU A 110 -1.49 -3.05 -0.53
CA LEU A 110 -1.80 -2.16 0.59
C LEU A 110 -1.81 -2.91 1.92
N GLN A 111 -2.43 -4.10 1.99
CA GLN A 111 -2.43 -4.95 3.19
C GLN A 111 -1.00 -5.32 3.59
N PHE A 112 -0.18 -5.77 2.65
CA PHE A 112 1.22 -6.11 2.87
C PHE A 112 2.01 -4.92 3.40
N CYS A 113 1.87 -3.73 2.82
CA CYS A 113 2.62 -2.55 3.24
C CYS A 113 2.10 -1.91 4.54
N CYS A 114 0.82 -2.07 4.87
CA CYS A 114 0.21 -1.60 6.12
C CYS A 114 0.53 -2.52 7.32
N TRP A 115 0.79 -3.80 7.08
CA TRP A 115 1.05 -4.78 8.13
C TRP A 115 2.24 -4.38 9.00
N GLU A 116 2.01 -4.26 10.30
CA GLU A 116 2.99 -3.82 11.30
C GLU A 116 3.64 -2.48 10.92
N ASN A 117 2.99 -1.63 10.13
CA ASN A 117 3.56 -0.38 9.65
C ASN A 117 2.61 0.80 9.95
N PRO A 118 2.78 1.48 11.09
CA PRO A 118 1.86 2.53 11.54
C PRO A 118 1.89 3.76 10.63
N HIS A 119 3.06 4.11 10.08
CA HIS A 119 3.20 5.28 9.22
C HIS A 119 2.48 5.09 7.90
N PHE A 120 2.71 3.96 7.23
CA PHE A 120 2.03 3.65 5.97
C PHE A 120 0.53 3.47 6.17
N SER A 121 0.13 2.74 7.23
CA SER A 121 -1.28 2.59 7.61
C SER A 121 -1.97 3.94 7.79
N ARG A 122 -1.32 4.91 8.44
CA ARG A 122 -1.88 6.26 8.61
C ARG A 122 -2.08 6.96 7.27
N THR A 123 -1.09 6.93 6.39
CA THR A 123 -1.19 7.55 5.05
C THR A 123 -2.35 6.95 4.25
N VAL A 124 -2.46 5.62 4.22
CA VAL A 124 -3.54 4.92 3.52
C VAL A 124 -4.92 5.29 4.09
N LEU A 125 -5.06 5.30 5.42
CA LEU A 125 -6.32 5.69 6.06
C LEU A 125 -6.67 7.16 5.79
N SER A 126 -5.69 8.08 5.75
CA SER A 126 -5.91 9.48 5.39
C SER A 126 -6.48 9.62 3.99
N GLU A 127 -5.84 8.99 3.02
CA GLU A 127 -6.29 9.06 1.63
C GLU A 127 -7.64 8.36 1.43
N LEU A 128 -7.89 7.21 2.07
CA LEU A 128 -9.19 6.53 2.00
C LEU A 128 -10.32 7.35 2.60
N LEU A 129 -10.13 7.92 3.79
CA LEU A 129 -11.15 8.77 4.41
C LEU A 129 -11.38 10.05 3.62
N TRP A 130 -10.33 10.60 3.00
CA TRP A 130 -10.47 11.72 2.08
C TRP A 130 -11.30 11.34 0.86
N GLN A 131 -10.99 10.23 0.18
CA GLN A 131 -11.78 9.74 -0.95
C GLN A 131 -13.23 9.48 -0.53
N ILE A 132 -13.49 8.82 0.60
CA ILE A 132 -14.86 8.58 1.10
C ILE A 132 -15.63 9.88 1.35
N ALA A 133 -14.96 10.93 1.83
CA ALA A 133 -15.59 12.22 2.09
C ALA A 133 -15.99 12.99 0.82
N TYR A 134 -15.33 12.72 -0.31
CA TYR A 134 -15.50 13.47 -1.56
C TYR A 134 -15.90 12.61 -2.78
N ALA A 135 -15.96 11.29 -2.63
CA ALA A 135 -16.27 10.36 -3.72
C ALA A 135 -17.74 10.45 -4.14
N TYR A 136 -17.98 10.19 -5.42
CA TYR A 136 -19.32 10.01 -5.95
C TYR A 136 -19.93 8.69 -5.43
N CYS A 137 -21.27 8.64 -5.30
CA CYS A 137 -21.97 7.48 -4.73
C CYS A 137 -21.63 6.11 -5.36
N HIS A 138 -21.22 6.07 -6.64
CA HIS A 138 -20.92 4.81 -7.34
C HIS A 138 -19.54 4.22 -6.96
N GLU A 139 -18.59 5.04 -6.53
CA GLU A 139 -17.26 4.60 -6.10
C GLU A 139 -17.17 4.42 -4.58
N LEU A 140 -18.12 4.99 -3.84
CA LEU A 140 -18.14 4.96 -2.38
C LEU A 140 -18.07 3.54 -1.81
N ARG A 141 -18.79 2.59 -2.42
CA ARG A 141 -18.79 1.19 -1.97
C ARG A 141 -17.38 0.60 -1.95
N HIS A 142 -16.62 0.78 -3.02
CA HIS A 142 -15.27 0.21 -3.12
C HIS A 142 -14.31 0.82 -2.11
N HIS A 143 -14.36 2.13 -1.90
CA HIS A 143 -13.54 2.80 -0.89
C HIS A 143 -13.90 2.34 0.53
N MET A 144 -15.18 2.09 0.81
CA MET A 144 -15.63 1.53 2.09
C MET A 144 -15.17 0.09 2.28
N ASP A 145 -15.22 -0.75 1.24
CA ASP A 145 -14.75 -2.13 1.28
C ASP A 145 -13.22 -2.18 1.50
N LEU A 146 -12.47 -1.30 0.83
CA LEU A 146 -11.03 -1.17 1.04
C LEU A 146 -10.69 -0.63 2.43
N LEU A 147 -11.42 0.36 2.93
CA LEU A 147 -11.29 0.84 4.31
C LEU A 147 -11.52 -0.30 5.29
N LEU A 148 -12.59 -1.07 5.11
CA LEU A 148 -12.89 -2.23 5.94
C LEU A 148 -11.73 -3.25 5.91
N ALA A 149 -11.19 -3.56 4.72
CA ALA A 149 -10.04 -4.45 4.59
C ALA A 149 -8.80 -3.96 5.35
N MET A 150 -8.55 -2.64 5.39
CA MET A 150 -7.45 -2.06 6.18
C MET A 150 -7.71 -2.11 7.69
N LEU A 151 -8.97 -1.93 8.12
CA LEU A 151 -9.35 -1.98 9.53
C LEU A 151 -9.37 -3.40 10.09
N LEU A 152 -9.59 -4.40 9.24
CA LEU A 152 -9.60 -5.82 9.60
C LEU A 152 -8.22 -6.48 9.56
N LEU A 153 -7.15 -5.75 9.26
CA LEU A 153 -5.78 -6.24 9.41
C LEU A 153 -5.52 -6.61 10.88
N GLU A 154 -5.33 -7.90 11.17
CA GLU A 154 -5.19 -8.47 12.52
C GLU A 154 -3.74 -8.43 13.05
N ASP A 155 -3.04 -7.30 12.82
CA ASP A 155 -1.71 -7.06 13.39
C ASP A 155 -1.79 -6.33 14.74
N SER A 156 -0.64 -6.04 15.34
CA SER A 156 -0.57 -5.33 16.63
C SER A 156 -1.14 -3.89 16.61
N TRP A 157 -1.38 -3.30 15.43
CA TRP A 157 -1.92 -1.95 15.24
C TRP A 157 -3.42 -1.92 14.91
N GLN A 158 -4.11 -3.05 14.83
CA GLN A 158 -5.53 -3.09 14.44
C GLN A 158 -6.40 -2.10 15.24
N THR A 159 -6.32 -2.16 16.58
CA THR A 159 -7.10 -1.29 17.47
C THR A 159 -6.77 0.19 17.24
N HIS A 160 -5.50 0.51 16.98
CA HIS A 160 -5.09 1.88 16.66
C HIS A 160 -5.66 2.35 15.32
N ARG A 161 -5.65 1.49 14.29
CA ARG A 161 -6.26 1.80 12.98
C ARG A 161 -7.76 2.08 13.11
N ILE A 162 -8.49 1.23 13.82
CA ILE A 162 -9.94 1.39 14.06
C ILE A 162 -10.22 2.71 14.79
N HIS A 163 -9.50 2.97 15.88
CA HIS A 163 -9.67 4.19 16.66
C HIS A 163 -9.37 5.46 15.85
N ASN A 164 -8.30 5.43 15.05
CA ASN A 164 -7.91 6.55 14.18
C ASN A 164 -8.94 6.82 13.09
N ALA A 165 -9.53 5.77 12.50
CA ALA A 165 -10.57 5.92 11.50
C ALA A 165 -11.86 6.52 12.10
N LEU A 166 -12.29 6.04 13.27
CA LEU A 166 -13.51 6.51 13.93
C LEU A 166 -13.42 7.95 14.44
N LYS A 167 -12.25 8.37 14.94
CA LYS A 167 -12.05 9.75 15.41
C LYS A 167 -11.99 10.77 14.27
N GLY A 168 -11.75 10.32 13.04
CA GLY A 168 -11.37 11.18 11.93
C GLY A 168 -9.95 11.73 12.13
N LEU A 169 -9.15 11.72 11.07
CA LEU A 169 -7.73 12.09 11.12
C LEU A 169 -7.45 13.59 11.34
N ARG A 170 -8.46 14.40 11.71
CA ARG A 170 -8.36 15.86 11.87
C ARG A 170 -7.75 16.35 13.20
N CYS A 171 -7.31 15.45 14.09
CA CYS A 171 -6.72 15.82 15.39
C CYS A 171 -5.32 15.23 15.61
N TRP A 172 -4.49 15.14 14.55
CA TRP A 172 -3.08 14.71 14.64
C TRP A 172 -2.15 15.61 13.83
#